data_AF-A0A550BXU9-F1
#
_entry.id   AF-A0A550BXU9-F1
#
_cell.length_a   1.000
_cell.length_b   1.000
_cell.length_c   1.000
_cell.angle_alpha   90.00
_cell.angle_beta   90.00
_cell.angle_gamma   90.00
#
_symmetry.space_group_name_H-M   'P 1'
#
loop_
_entity.id
_entity.type
_entity.pdbx_description
1 polymer ?
#
loop_
_entity_poly.entity_id
_entity_poly.type
_entity_poly.pdbx_seq_one_letter_code
_entity_poly.pdbx_strand_id
1 'polypeptide(L)'
;MATSPFAQESKTLDTLTILSDKLMGLEPLVPGENNESVLCLLENILRDRSSLAFHALKSDPPPGSLDHHGELVSAVMFGMRVFATITNVSRKSSTRYHSLASPMRALWPHNIRWGALLHPVDNGAISHFMRTNPSHKVYSGILQSYQTMMSDETNIKPFLHSTPAVIVQVFELWLRFPRYIPSHAYDASPAAAAAIHMILSLRRSLIDPGYQPTVEDRTLFVGTLRRVLGSRRALYNAFAQHTEFLAGLDPDIGMDHAIPPIPTIWTDHYDLFITLIDMPKFQRSNIPTKTITSIVSAGNVCLARQDTRYGAIDAFRVLHSLCSMAKSNRSLVDALDAGVFDLLRSLSQEERESAEDHTVSDFVRLLCAGLYHAQVIRALRHADAPFRDLITGACRFARARTPSTALGAASECIGPYILTRAAATTGPGDCAVRIISLADALFICIAVRAYIDRHAATIERDLSSLRIKQPSRCTKLVKQAIIRVDITDVLPDARHEVDARTVYMSDAPQGESIPVTVEVVLRVGKTSVTRFLPFSHPRDIFKH
;
A
#
# COMPACT_ATOMS: atom_id res chain seq x y z
N MET A 1 -34.75 -2.02 -48.66
CA MET A 1 -34.00 -2.81 -47.65
C MET A 1 -34.53 -2.39 -46.30
N ALA A 2 -35.10 -3.31 -45.51
CA ALA A 2 -35.56 -2.99 -44.16
C ALA A 2 -34.33 -2.72 -43.27
N THR A 3 -34.33 -1.61 -42.54
CA THR A 3 -33.29 -1.31 -41.55
C THR A 3 -33.30 -2.36 -40.45
N SER A 4 -32.14 -2.90 -40.08
CA SER A 4 -32.00 -3.85 -38.96
C SER A 4 -32.65 -3.26 -37.70
N PRO A 5 -33.43 -4.04 -36.92
CA PRO A 5 -34.07 -3.54 -35.70
C PRO A 5 -33.05 -2.98 -34.70
N PHE A 6 -31.82 -3.53 -34.70
CA PHE A 6 -30.72 -3.04 -33.86
C PHE A 6 -30.21 -1.67 -34.29
N ALA A 7 -30.23 -1.35 -35.59
CA ALA A 7 -29.85 -0.02 -36.07
C ALA A 7 -30.84 1.05 -35.61
N GLN A 8 -32.14 0.71 -35.59
CA GLN A 8 -33.17 1.60 -35.07
C GLN A 8 -33.06 1.76 -33.55
N GLU A 9 -32.81 0.66 -32.81
CA GLU A 9 -32.52 0.71 -31.38
C GLU A 9 -31.31 1.57 -31.06
N SER A 10 -30.20 1.44 -31.80
CA SER A 10 -29.00 2.28 -31.62
C SER A 10 -29.33 3.76 -31.76
N LYS A 11 -30.11 4.17 -32.77
CA LYS A 11 -30.52 5.57 -32.92
C LYS A 11 -31.33 6.07 -31.72
N THR A 12 -32.21 5.24 -31.16
CA THR A 12 -32.97 5.57 -29.95
C THR A 12 -32.05 5.68 -28.73
N LEU A 13 -31.08 4.77 -28.59
CA LEU A 13 -30.09 4.80 -27.52
C LEU A 13 -29.18 6.03 -27.61
N ASP A 14 -28.74 6.43 -28.80
CA ASP A 14 -27.98 7.67 -29.04
C ASP A 14 -28.77 8.89 -28.56
N THR A 15 -30.07 8.94 -28.88
CA THR A 15 -30.96 10.01 -28.43
C THR A 15 -31.04 10.05 -26.91
N LEU A 16 -31.19 8.89 -26.26
CA LEU A 16 -31.22 8.78 -24.80
C LEU A 16 -29.89 9.22 -24.15
N THR A 17 -28.75 8.91 -24.77
CA THR A 17 -27.43 9.38 -24.33
C THR A 17 -27.35 10.90 -24.38
N ILE A 18 -27.66 11.52 -25.53
CA ILE A 18 -27.67 12.98 -25.71
C ILE A 18 -28.56 13.66 -24.66
N LEU A 19 -29.78 13.16 -24.46
CA LEU A 19 -30.70 13.71 -23.46
C LEU A 19 -30.15 13.57 -22.04
N SER A 20 -29.49 12.45 -21.72
CA SER A 20 -28.86 12.24 -20.42
C SER A 20 -27.68 13.18 -20.20
N ASP A 21 -26.84 13.37 -21.23
CA ASP A 21 -25.66 14.22 -21.18
C ASP A 21 -26.06 15.70 -21.02
N LYS A 22 -27.16 16.14 -21.66
CA LYS A 22 -27.81 17.44 -21.39
C LYS A 22 -28.22 17.59 -19.92
N LEU A 23 -28.87 16.58 -19.33
CA LEU A 23 -29.29 16.62 -17.90
C LEU A 23 -28.10 16.58 -16.94
N MET A 24 -26.99 15.94 -17.34
CA MET A 24 -25.74 15.97 -16.60
C MET A 24 -25.03 17.32 -16.73
N GLY A 25 -25.32 18.10 -17.78
CA GLY A 25 -24.65 19.37 -18.10
C GLY A 25 -23.37 19.17 -18.93
N LEU A 26 -23.20 17.99 -19.52
CA LEU A 26 -22.10 17.66 -20.42
C LEU A 26 -22.37 18.18 -21.84
N GLU A 27 -23.64 18.26 -22.22
CA GLU A 27 -24.07 18.92 -23.46
C GLU A 27 -24.92 20.16 -23.15
N PRO A 28 -24.80 21.24 -23.95
CA PRO A 28 -25.62 22.42 -23.79
C PRO A 28 -27.08 22.13 -24.18
N LEU A 29 -28.01 22.79 -23.47
CA LEU A 29 -29.42 22.82 -23.85
C LEU A 29 -29.61 23.68 -25.11
N VAL A 30 -30.47 23.23 -26.03
CA VAL A 30 -30.82 24.01 -27.23
C VAL A 30 -31.73 25.19 -26.81
N PRO A 31 -31.71 26.35 -27.49
CA PRO A 31 -32.62 27.45 -27.18
C PRO A 31 -34.09 27.01 -27.11
N GLY A 32 -34.73 27.27 -25.98
CA GLY A 32 -36.12 26.86 -25.70
C GLY A 32 -36.26 25.53 -24.96
N GLU A 33 -35.21 24.70 -24.89
CA GLU A 33 -35.18 23.53 -24.00
C GLU A 33 -34.83 23.94 -22.57
N ASN A 34 -35.39 23.22 -21.60
CA ASN A 34 -34.98 23.28 -20.20
C ASN A 34 -34.83 21.85 -19.66
N ASN A 35 -34.26 21.69 -18.46
CA ASN A 35 -34.06 20.37 -17.86
C ASN A 35 -35.37 19.57 -17.71
N GLU A 36 -36.50 20.24 -17.49
CA GLU A 36 -37.80 19.58 -17.34
C GLU A 36 -38.31 19.03 -18.69
N SER A 37 -38.18 19.81 -19.77
CA SER A 37 -38.57 19.37 -21.11
C SER A 37 -37.71 18.20 -21.58
N VAL A 38 -36.40 18.24 -21.30
CA VAL A 38 -35.46 17.15 -21.61
C VAL A 38 -35.78 15.89 -20.80
N LEU A 39 -36.05 16.03 -19.49
CA LEU A 39 -36.45 14.92 -18.63
C LEU A 39 -37.77 14.29 -19.12
N CYS A 40 -38.77 15.11 -19.42
CA CYS A 40 -40.06 14.64 -19.91
C CYS A 40 -39.90 13.86 -21.23
N LEU A 41 -39.08 14.35 -22.17
CA LEU A 41 -38.80 13.64 -23.42
C LEU A 41 -38.10 12.29 -23.17
N LEU A 42 -37.08 12.28 -22.30
CA LEU A 42 -36.38 11.06 -21.92
C LEU A 42 -37.33 10.04 -21.28
N GLU A 43 -38.20 10.48 -20.35
CA GLU A 43 -39.23 9.63 -19.74
C GLU A 43 -40.23 9.08 -20.76
N ASN A 44 -40.67 9.91 -21.70
CA ASN A 44 -41.60 9.49 -22.75
C ASN A 44 -41.00 8.38 -23.62
N ILE A 45 -39.72 8.50 -24.00
CA ILE A 45 -39.02 7.46 -24.78
C ILE A 45 -38.89 6.15 -23.98
N LEU A 46 -38.63 6.23 -22.67
CA LEU A 46 -38.51 5.04 -21.80
C LEU A 46 -39.85 4.37 -21.50
N ARG A 47 -40.95 5.13 -21.43
CA ARG A 47 -42.31 4.63 -21.15
C ARG A 47 -43.02 4.13 -22.40
N ASP A 48 -42.64 4.61 -23.58
CA ASP A 48 -43.22 4.18 -24.84
C ASP A 48 -42.92 2.69 -25.09
N ARG A 49 -43.98 1.87 -25.10
CA ARG A 49 -43.88 0.42 -25.35
C ARG A 49 -43.51 0.09 -26.80
N SER A 50 -43.72 1.02 -27.72
CA SER A 50 -43.36 0.87 -29.13
C SER A 50 -41.91 1.30 -29.41
N SER A 51 -41.27 1.98 -28.46
CA SER A 51 -39.86 2.31 -28.51
C SER A 51 -39.01 1.05 -28.44
N LEU A 52 -38.03 0.95 -29.33
CA LEU A 52 -37.03 -0.13 -29.31
C LEU A 52 -35.95 0.07 -28.23
N ALA A 53 -36.11 1.05 -27.33
CA ALA A 53 -35.14 1.32 -26.27
C ALA A 53 -34.89 0.09 -25.38
N PHE A 54 -33.63 -0.34 -25.35
CA PHE A 54 -33.15 -1.52 -24.61
C PHE A 54 -33.82 -2.83 -25.04
N HIS A 55 -34.38 -2.90 -26.25
CA HIS A 55 -34.96 -4.12 -26.79
C HIS A 55 -33.95 -5.28 -26.81
N ALA A 56 -32.75 -5.07 -27.36
CA ALA A 56 -31.67 -6.05 -27.35
C ALA A 56 -31.28 -6.48 -25.93
N LEU A 57 -31.12 -5.52 -25.02
CA LEU A 57 -30.75 -5.80 -23.62
C LEU A 57 -31.85 -6.61 -22.89
N LYS A 58 -33.13 -6.29 -23.11
CA LYS A 58 -34.27 -7.01 -22.50
C LYS A 58 -34.46 -8.40 -23.11
N SER A 59 -34.05 -8.60 -24.36
CA SER A 59 -34.18 -9.88 -25.05
C SER A 59 -33.40 -11.00 -24.35
N ASP A 60 -33.90 -12.23 -24.50
CA ASP A 60 -33.16 -13.41 -24.09
C ASP A 60 -31.99 -13.62 -25.05
N PRO A 61 -30.80 -13.99 -24.55
CA PRO A 61 -29.69 -14.29 -25.42
C PRO A 61 -30.02 -15.50 -26.31
N PRO A 62 -29.60 -15.49 -27.59
CA PRO A 62 -29.87 -16.59 -28.49
C PRO A 62 -29.20 -17.87 -27.96
N PRO A 63 -29.82 -19.05 -28.14
CA PRO A 63 -29.19 -20.30 -27.76
C PRO A 63 -27.96 -20.56 -28.64
N GLY A 64 -26.82 -20.90 -28.02
CA GLY A 64 -25.59 -21.25 -28.73
C GLY A 64 -24.51 -20.16 -28.72
N SER A 65 -23.62 -20.20 -29.72
CA SER A 65 -22.48 -19.26 -29.80
C SER A 65 -22.92 -17.87 -30.26
N LEU A 66 -22.27 -16.83 -29.74
CA LEU A 66 -22.48 -15.43 -30.11
C LEU A 66 -21.64 -14.98 -31.33
N ASP A 67 -20.85 -15.86 -31.93
CA ASP A 67 -19.90 -15.51 -33.02
C ASP A 67 -20.55 -14.79 -34.20
N HIS A 68 -21.82 -15.10 -34.50
CA HIS A 68 -22.58 -14.52 -35.61
C HIS A 68 -23.55 -13.41 -35.18
N HIS A 69 -23.55 -13.03 -33.91
CA HIS A 69 -24.49 -12.08 -33.31
C HIS A 69 -23.84 -10.72 -32.99
N GLY A 70 -22.86 -10.29 -33.80
CA GLY A 70 -22.11 -9.06 -33.55
C GLY A 70 -22.98 -7.80 -33.42
N GLU A 71 -24.01 -7.63 -34.25
CA GLU A 71 -24.95 -6.50 -34.15
C GLU A 71 -25.72 -6.50 -32.83
N LEU A 72 -26.24 -7.66 -32.42
CA LEU A 72 -26.95 -7.83 -31.16
C LEU A 72 -26.04 -7.53 -29.97
N VAL A 73 -24.83 -8.09 -29.94
CA VAL A 73 -23.85 -7.84 -28.86
C VAL A 73 -23.51 -6.36 -28.80
N SER A 74 -23.34 -5.70 -29.96
CA SER A 74 -23.04 -4.27 -30.02
C SER A 74 -24.19 -3.42 -29.48
N ALA A 75 -25.44 -3.77 -29.82
CA ALA A 75 -26.64 -3.11 -29.29
C ALA A 75 -26.81 -3.33 -27.78
N VAL A 76 -26.57 -4.54 -27.28
CA VAL A 76 -26.58 -4.85 -25.84
C VAL A 76 -25.54 -4.02 -25.10
N MET A 77 -24.30 -3.98 -25.60
CA MET A 77 -23.22 -3.21 -24.98
C MET A 77 -23.52 -1.72 -24.97
N PHE A 78 -24.08 -1.19 -26.07
CA PHE A 78 -24.48 0.19 -26.10
C PHE A 78 -25.62 0.47 -25.10
N GLY A 79 -26.59 -0.45 -25.03
CA GLY A 79 -27.64 -0.43 -24.02
C GLY A 79 -27.10 -0.40 -22.59
N MET A 80 -26.13 -1.24 -22.22
CA MET A 80 -25.51 -1.22 -20.89
C MET A 80 -24.88 0.14 -20.55
N ARG A 81 -24.21 0.77 -21.52
CA ARG A 81 -23.64 2.12 -21.37
C ARG A 81 -24.73 3.17 -21.16
N VAL A 82 -25.77 3.19 -22.01
CA VAL A 82 -26.89 4.14 -21.88
C VAL A 82 -27.63 3.95 -20.56
N PHE A 83 -27.81 2.70 -20.12
CA PHE A 83 -28.36 2.37 -18.80
C PHE A 83 -27.55 3.01 -17.67
N ALA A 84 -26.23 2.91 -17.71
CA ALA A 84 -25.36 3.51 -16.71
C ALA A 84 -25.49 5.04 -16.71
N THR A 85 -25.49 5.68 -17.88
CA THR A 85 -25.66 7.14 -18.02
C THR A 85 -26.99 7.63 -17.44
N ILE A 86 -28.11 7.01 -17.82
CA ILE A 86 -29.44 7.40 -17.30
C ILE A 86 -29.52 7.15 -15.79
N THR A 87 -28.96 6.06 -15.30
CA THR A 87 -28.96 5.77 -13.86
C THR A 87 -28.13 6.80 -13.09
N ASN A 88 -27.02 7.29 -13.63
CA ASN A 88 -26.25 8.38 -13.04
C ASN A 88 -27.06 9.69 -12.98
N VAL A 89 -27.83 10.01 -14.03
CA VAL A 89 -28.79 11.14 -14.01
C VAL A 89 -29.79 10.98 -12.86
N SER A 90 -30.37 9.78 -12.70
CA SER A 90 -31.36 9.49 -11.66
C SER A 90 -30.86 9.70 -10.22
N ARG A 91 -29.54 9.72 -10.03
CA ARG A 91 -28.87 9.87 -8.73
C ARG A 91 -28.42 11.28 -8.41
N LYS A 92 -28.39 12.18 -9.40
CA LYS A 92 -28.04 13.58 -9.16
C LYS A 92 -28.96 14.09 -8.05
N SER A 93 -28.41 14.79 -7.05
CA SER A 93 -29.04 15.07 -5.74
C SER A 93 -30.37 15.85 -5.77
N SER A 94 -30.91 16.14 -6.94
CA SER A 94 -32.26 16.67 -7.12
C SER A 94 -33.27 15.54 -7.09
N THR A 95 -34.25 15.65 -6.20
CA THR A 95 -35.43 14.77 -6.15
C THR A 95 -36.20 14.68 -7.47
N ARG A 96 -35.95 15.62 -8.39
CA ARG A 96 -36.55 15.73 -9.71
C ARG A 96 -36.34 14.49 -10.60
N TYR A 97 -35.21 13.78 -10.47
CA TYR A 97 -34.86 12.69 -11.40
C TYR A 97 -35.21 11.28 -10.88
N HIS A 98 -35.88 11.16 -9.72
CA HIS A 98 -36.19 9.87 -9.10
C HIS A 98 -37.13 8.98 -9.93
N SER A 99 -37.95 9.57 -10.79
CA SER A 99 -38.81 8.86 -11.74
C SER A 99 -38.03 7.92 -12.67
N LEU A 100 -36.77 8.24 -12.99
CA LEU A 100 -35.90 7.44 -13.84
C LEU A 100 -35.35 6.18 -13.13
N ALA A 101 -35.31 6.19 -11.80
CA ALA A 101 -34.69 5.11 -11.03
C ALA A 101 -35.45 3.79 -11.18
N SER A 102 -36.79 3.82 -11.20
CA SER A 102 -37.61 2.59 -11.30
C SER A 102 -37.45 1.88 -12.65
N PRO A 103 -37.58 2.55 -13.82
CA PRO A 103 -37.32 1.93 -15.12
C PRO A 103 -35.89 1.38 -15.24
N MET A 104 -34.90 2.08 -14.70
CA MET A 104 -33.52 1.60 -14.73
C MET A 104 -33.33 0.35 -13.85
N ARG A 105 -33.90 0.32 -12.63
CA ARG A 105 -33.85 -0.88 -11.77
C ARG A 105 -34.49 -2.10 -12.43
N ALA A 106 -35.55 -1.91 -13.22
CA ALA A 106 -36.16 -3.01 -13.97
C ALA A 106 -35.19 -3.64 -15.00
N LEU A 107 -34.14 -2.91 -15.42
CA LEU A 107 -33.09 -3.43 -16.31
C LEU A 107 -31.99 -4.22 -15.59
N TRP A 108 -31.94 -4.23 -14.25
CA TRP A 108 -30.87 -4.90 -13.51
C TRP A 108 -30.75 -6.40 -13.83
N PRO A 109 -31.82 -7.21 -13.80
CA PRO A 109 -31.69 -8.64 -14.12
C PRO A 109 -31.18 -8.88 -15.54
N HIS A 110 -31.56 -8.01 -16.49
CA HIS A 110 -31.14 -8.08 -17.88
C HIS A 110 -29.65 -7.74 -18.04
N ASN A 111 -29.16 -6.70 -17.36
CA ASN A 111 -27.73 -6.37 -17.30
C ASN A 111 -26.92 -7.52 -16.68
N ILE A 112 -27.41 -8.15 -15.60
CA ILE A 112 -26.69 -9.28 -14.98
C ILE A 112 -26.64 -10.48 -15.91
N ARG A 113 -27.76 -10.83 -16.55
CA ARG A 113 -27.83 -11.95 -17.50
C ARG A 113 -26.89 -11.76 -18.68
N TRP A 114 -26.93 -10.60 -19.32
CA TRP A 114 -26.03 -10.30 -20.42
C TRP A 114 -24.59 -10.14 -19.96
N GLY A 115 -24.34 -9.54 -18.79
CA GLY A 115 -22.98 -9.44 -18.23
C GLY A 115 -22.36 -10.80 -17.93
N ALA A 116 -23.15 -11.76 -17.45
CA ALA A 116 -22.70 -13.15 -17.23
C ALA A 116 -22.35 -13.85 -18.54
N LEU A 117 -23.21 -13.71 -19.56
CA LEU A 117 -22.94 -14.29 -20.87
C LEU A 117 -21.76 -13.61 -21.56
N LEU A 118 -21.62 -12.30 -21.34
CA LEU A 118 -20.57 -11.47 -21.88
C LEU A 118 -19.26 -11.50 -21.09
N HIS A 119 -19.23 -12.30 -20.02
CA HIS A 119 -18.13 -12.34 -19.07
C HIS A 119 -16.87 -12.94 -19.72
N PRO A 120 -15.70 -12.28 -19.62
CA PRO A 120 -14.49 -12.72 -20.33
C PRO A 120 -13.95 -14.09 -19.89
N VAL A 121 -14.29 -14.56 -18.68
CA VAL A 121 -13.79 -15.84 -18.15
C VAL A 121 -14.47 -17.03 -18.81
N ASP A 122 -15.76 -16.92 -19.08
CA ASP A 122 -16.61 -18.07 -19.36
C ASP A 122 -16.86 -18.26 -20.85
N ASN A 123 -16.49 -17.29 -21.68
CA ASN A 123 -16.89 -17.25 -23.07
C ASN A 123 -15.70 -17.07 -24.04
N GLY A 124 -15.20 -18.20 -24.57
CA GLY A 124 -14.16 -18.21 -25.60
C GLY A 124 -14.57 -17.55 -26.91
N ALA A 125 -15.87 -17.53 -27.25
CA ALA A 125 -16.39 -16.83 -28.43
C ALA A 125 -16.22 -15.30 -28.29
N ILE A 126 -16.36 -14.79 -27.07
CA ILE A 126 -16.09 -13.38 -26.78
C ILE A 126 -14.62 -13.06 -26.91
N SER A 127 -13.72 -14.01 -26.61
CA SER A 127 -12.30 -13.83 -26.90
C SER A 127 -12.03 -13.62 -28.40
N HIS A 128 -12.85 -14.21 -29.29
CA HIS A 128 -12.78 -13.96 -30.73
C HIS A 128 -13.34 -12.57 -31.10
N PHE A 129 -14.52 -12.22 -30.59
CA PHE A 129 -15.10 -10.88 -30.78
C PHE A 129 -14.19 -9.76 -30.24
N MET A 130 -13.51 -10.02 -29.13
CA MET A 130 -12.49 -9.17 -28.50
C MET A 130 -11.21 -9.02 -29.34
N ARG A 131 -10.93 -9.92 -30.28
CA ARG A 131 -9.79 -9.75 -31.20
C ARG A 131 -10.15 -8.82 -32.37
N THR A 132 -11.41 -8.85 -32.80
CA THR A 132 -11.88 -8.08 -33.97
C THR A 132 -12.38 -6.68 -33.61
N ASN A 133 -12.91 -6.50 -32.39
CA ASN A 133 -13.30 -5.21 -31.83
C ASN A 133 -12.37 -4.83 -30.68
N PRO A 134 -12.29 -3.55 -30.29
CA PRO A 134 -11.49 -3.15 -29.14
C PRO A 134 -12.07 -3.80 -27.86
N SER A 135 -11.48 -4.92 -27.44
CA SER A 135 -11.95 -5.81 -26.36
C SER A 135 -12.31 -5.10 -25.07
N HIS A 136 -11.56 -4.03 -24.78
CA HIS A 136 -11.71 -3.22 -23.59
C HIS A 136 -13.10 -2.57 -23.50
N LYS A 137 -13.73 -2.21 -24.62
CA LYS A 137 -15.06 -1.57 -24.63
C LYS A 137 -16.17 -2.45 -24.06
N VAL A 138 -16.13 -3.75 -24.36
CA VAL A 138 -17.11 -4.73 -23.82
C VAL A 138 -16.99 -4.79 -22.32
N TYR A 139 -15.76 -4.97 -21.83
CA TYR A 139 -15.48 -5.08 -20.42
C TYR A 139 -15.81 -3.79 -19.66
N SER A 140 -15.45 -2.63 -20.19
CA SER A 140 -15.75 -1.32 -19.60
C SER A 140 -17.26 -1.06 -19.51
N GLY A 141 -18.05 -1.46 -20.51
CA GLY A 141 -19.51 -1.34 -20.45
C GLY A 141 -20.13 -2.21 -19.35
N ILE A 142 -19.66 -3.45 -19.18
CA ILE A 142 -20.11 -4.32 -18.08
C ILE A 142 -19.74 -3.70 -16.73
N LEU A 143 -18.47 -3.30 -16.56
CA LEU A 143 -18.01 -2.66 -15.33
C LEU A 143 -18.80 -1.41 -14.98
N GLN A 144 -19.03 -0.52 -15.94
CA GLN A 144 -19.77 0.71 -15.72
C GLN A 144 -21.21 0.40 -15.30
N SER A 145 -21.88 -0.53 -15.99
CA SER A 145 -23.24 -0.94 -15.61
C SER A 145 -23.30 -1.51 -14.18
N TYR A 146 -22.34 -2.35 -13.80
CA TYR A 146 -22.30 -2.97 -12.49
C TYR A 146 -21.91 -1.96 -11.40
N GLN A 147 -20.88 -1.14 -11.62
CA GLN A 147 -20.50 -0.07 -10.71
C GLN A 147 -21.67 0.85 -10.45
N THR A 148 -22.38 1.25 -11.52
CA THR A 148 -23.59 2.03 -11.40
C THR A 148 -24.59 1.25 -10.55
N MET A 149 -25.03 0.03 -10.87
CA MET A 149 -25.94 -0.74 -10.00
C MET A 149 -25.52 -0.77 -8.52
N MET A 150 -24.23 -1.02 -8.25
CA MET A 150 -23.68 -1.16 -6.90
C MET A 150 -23.69 0.13 -6.07
N SER A 151 -23.77 1.29 -6.72
CA SER A 151 -23.87 2.58 -6.01
C SER A 151 -25.31 2.97 -5.63
N ASP A 152 -26.32 2.13 -5.88
CA ASP A 152 -27.67 2.30 -5.30
C ASP A 152 -27.72 1.66 -3.90
N GLU A 153 -27.27 2.39 -2.89
CA GLU A 153 -27.15 1.88 -1.52
C GLU A 153 -28.48 1.37 -0.94
N THR A 154 -29.61 1.90 -1.42
CA THR A 154 -30.94 1.54 -0.92
C THR A 154 -31.44 0.19 -1.44
N ASN A 155 -31.16 -0.15 -2.69
CA ASN A 155 -31.73 -1.35 -3.34
C ASN A 155 -30.69 -2.44 -3.61
N ILE A 156 -29.39 -2.12 -3.53
CA ILE A 156 -28.35 -3.09 -3.89
C ILE A 156 -28.35 -4.29 -2.95
N LYS A 157 -28.45 -4.09 -1.63
CA LYS A 157 -28.35 -5.17 -0.66
C LYS A 157 -29.44 -6.25 -0.85
N PRO A 158 -30.76 -5.94 -0.92
CA PRO A 158 -31.78 -6.93 -1.23
C PRO A 158 -31.56 -7.63 -2.58
N PHE A 159 -31.09 -6.89 -3.59
CA PHE A 159 -30.82 -7.45 -4.91
C PHE A 159 -29.65 -8.44 -4.91
N LEU A 160 -28.59 -8.16 -4.17
CA LEU A 160 -27.44 -9.06 -4.01
C LEU A 160 -27.84 -10.40 -3.36
N HIS A 161 -28.77 -10.36 -2.40
CA HIS A 161 -29.31 -11.56 -1.76
C HIS A 161 -30.21 -12.38 -2.69
N SER A 162 -31.02 -11.71 -3.52
CA SER A 162 -31.85 -12.42 -4.50
C SER A 162 -31.03 -12.98 -5.67
N THR A 163 -29.88 -12.38 -5.98
CA THR A 163 -29.05 -12.72 -7.14
C THR A 163 -27.57 -12.89 -6.75
N PRO A 164 -27.21 -13.86 -5.88
CA PRO A 164 -25.85 -13.99 -5.35
C PRO A 164 -24.77 -14.29 -6.41
N ALA A 165 -25.16 -14.79 -7.58
CA ALA A 165 -24.27 -15.04 -8.70
C ALA A 165 -23.59 -13.75 -9.22
N VAL A 166 -24.21 -12.58 -9.04
CA VAL A 166 -23.60 -11.30 -9.45
C VAL A 166 -22.31 -11.01 -8.69
N ILE A 167 -22.22 -11.41 -7.43
CA ILE A 167 -21.04 -11.15 -6.59
C ILE A 167 -19.85 -11.97 -7.07
N VAL A 168 -20.09 -13.19 -7.55
CA VAL A 168 -19.06 -14.03 -8.18
C VAL A 168 -18.49 -13.29 -9.38
N GLN A 169 -19.36 -12.82 -10.28
CA GLN A 169 -18.95 -12.10 -11.49
C GLN A 169 -18.17 -10.82 -11.15
N VAL A 170 -18.66 -10.01 -10.21
CA VAL A 170 -17.99 -8.79 -9.76
C VAL A 170 -16.59 -9.08 -9.23
N PHE A 171 -16.43 -10.12 -8.39
CA PHE A 171 -15.10 -10.51 -7.92
C PHE A 171 -14.20 -11.02 -9.04
N GLU A 172 -14.72 -11.76 -10.02
CA GLU A 172 -13.93 -12.25 -11.15
C GLU A 172 -13.48 -11.13 -12.08
N LEU A 173 -14.36 -10.17 -12.38
CA LEU A 173 -14.03 -8.95 -13.13
C LEU A 173 -12.92 -8.20 -12.40
N TRP A 174 -13.11 -7.89 -11.11
CA TRP A 174 -12.09 -7.20 -10.31
C TRP A 174 -10.77 -7.97 -10.22
N LEU A 175 -10.78 -9.27 -9.91
CA LEU A 175 -9.53 -10.02 -9.74
C LEU A 175 -8.71 -10.13 -11.02
N ARG A 176 -9.33 -9.99 -12.19
CA ARG A 176 -8.70 -10.25 -13.49
C ARG A 176 -8.69 -9.04 -14.43
N PHE A 177 -9.15 -7.85 -13.99
CA PHE A 177 -9.23 -6.67 -14.84
C PHE A 177 -7.93 -6.33 -15.61
N PRO A 178 -6.71 -6.50 -15.04
CA PRO A 178 -5.48 -6.23 -15.80
C PRO A 178 -5.27 -7.14 -17.02
N ARG A 179 -5.98 -8.25 -17.11
CA ARG A 179 -5.91 -9.18 -18.24
C ARG A 179 -6.87 -8.81 -19.37
N TYR A 180 -7.89 -8.01 -19.08
CA TYR A 180 -8.97 -7.71 -20.03
C TYR A 180 -8.79 -6.36 -20.71
N ILE A 181 -8.14 -5.42 -20.03
CA ILE A 181 -7.83 -4.11 -20.56
C ILE A 181 -6.31 -3.92 -20.58
N PRO A 182 -5.71 -3.49 -21.68
CA PRO A 182 -4.33 -3.00 -21.70
C PRO A 182 -4.19 -1.71 -20.90
N SER A 183 -3.08 -1.50 -20.19
CA SER A 183 -2.89 -0.30 -19.35
C SER A 183 -2.81 1.03 -20.12
N HIS A 184 -2.56 0.96 -21.43
CA HIS A 184 -2.51 2.11 -22.34
C HIS A 184 -3.84 2.34 -23.08
N ALA A 185 -4.89 1.55 -22.81
CA ALA A 185 -6.19 1.77 -23.42
C ALA A 185 -6.85 3.04 -22.88
N TYR A 186 -7.63 3.73 -23.72
CA TYR A 186 -8.29 4.98 -23.36
C TYR A 186 -9.19 4.87 -22.11
N ASP A 187 -9.83 3.72 -21.95
CA ASP A 187 -10.76 3.42 -20.88
C ASP A 187 -10.13 2.65 -19.71
N ALA A 188 -8.80 2.43 -19.73
CA ALA A 188 -8.11 1.63 -18.72
C ALA A 188 -8.26 2.20 -17.30
N SER A 189 -8.04 3.50 -17.14
CA SER A 189 -8.17 4.21 -15.86
C SER A 189 -9.60 4.17 -15.31
N PRO A 190 -10.65 4.65 -16.03
CA PRO A 190 -12.02 4.59 -15.53
C PRO A 190 -12.51 3.16 -15.28
N ALA A 191 -12.09 2.18 -16.07
CA ALA A 191 -12.46 0.80 -15.84
C ALA A 191 -11.77 0.20 -14.61
N ALA A 192 -10.49 0.51 -14.35
CA ALA A 192 -9.82 0.10 -13.12
C ALA A 192 -10.49 0.73 -11.89
N ALA A 193 -10.82 2.02 -11.96
CA ALA A 193 -11.58 2.72 -10.93
C ALA A 193 -12.94 2.03 -10.67
N ALA A 194 -13.70 1.74 -11.73
CA ALA A 194 -14.98 1.05 -11.65
C ALA A 194 -14.85 -0.33 -10.99
N ALA A 195 -13.82 -1.10 -11.36
CA ALA A 195 -13.54 -2.41 -10.78
C ALA A 195 -13.26 -2.33 -9.28
N ILE A 196 -12.45 -1.36 -8.84
CA ILE A 196 -12.11 -1.16 -7.43
C ILE A 196 -13.34 -0.65 -6.65
N HIS A 197 -14.05 0.34 -7.19
CA HIS A 197 -15.24 0.93 -6.58
C HIS A 197 -16.37 -0.07 -6.38
N MET A 198 -16.58 -1.00 -7.33
CA MET A 198 -17.55 -2.09 -7.13
C MET A 198 -17.26 -2.89 -5.86
N ILE A 199 -15.99 -3.23 -5.59
CA ILE A 199 -15.63 -4.00 -4.41
C ILE A 199 -15.79 -3.16 -3.14
N LEU A 200 -15.44 -1.87 -3.21
CA LEU A 200 -15.67 -0.94 -2.09
C LEU A 200 -17.16 -0.78 -1.79
N SER A 201 -18.03 -0.68 -2.81
CA SER A 201 -19.49 -0.67 -2.64
C SER A 201 -20.00 -1.97 -2.03
N LEU A 202 -19.55 -3.13 -2.52
CA LEU A 202 -19.90 -4.43 -1.95
C LEU A 202 -19.48 -4.53 -0.48
N ARG A 203 -18.25 -4.09 -0.15
CA ARG A 203 -17.75 -4.06 1.23
C ARG A 203 -18.62 -3.14 2.08
N ARG A 204 -18.92 -1.93 1.60
CA ARG A 204 -19.75 -0.97 2.32
C ARG A 204 -21.12 -1.56 2.65
N SER A 205 -21.78 -2.17 1.68
CA SER A 205 -23.11 -2.76 1.89
C SER A 205 -23.13 -4.06 2.71
N LEU A 206 -22.07 -4.87 2.66
CA LEU A 206 -22.08 -6.23 3.22
C LEU A 206 -21.15 -6.46 4.43
N ILE A 207 -20.21 -5.57 4.69
CA ILE A 207 -19.16 -5.74 5.71
C ILE A 207 -19.04 -4.55 6.67
N ASP A 208 -19.23 -3.34 6.18
CA ASP A 208 -19.02 -2.13 6.97
C ASP A 208 -20.01 -2.03 8.14
N PRO A 209 -19.55 -1.93 9.41
CA PRO A 209 -20.42 -1.80 10.58
C PRO A 209 -21.45 -0.67 10.48
N GLY A 210 -21.13 0.42 9.75
CA GLY A 210 -22.05 1.55 9.55
C GLY A 210 -23.36 1.16 8.86
N TYR A 211 -23.37 0.06 8.09
CA TYR A 211 -24.51 -0.45 7.34
C TYR A 211 -25.18 -1.67 8.00
N GLN A 212 -24.87 -1.93 9.27
CA GLN A 212 -25.45 -3.00 10.09
C GLN A 212 -25.48 -4.38 9.38
N PRO A 213 -24.31 -4.92 8.98
CA PRO A 213 -24.23 -6.15 8.21
C PRO A 213 -24.59 -7.38 9.06
N THR A 214 -25.40 -8.25 8.49
CA THR A 214 -25.77 -9.55 9.07
C THR A 214 -24.66 -10.59 8.88
N VAL A 215 -24.81 -11.75 9.51
CA VAL A 215 -23.91 -12.89 9.29
C VAL A 215 -24.00 -13.41 7.86
N GLU A 216 -25.20 -13.35 7.27
CA GLU A 216 -25.45 -13.73 5.88
C GLU A 216 -24.75 -12.77 4.92
N ASP A 217 -24.80 -11.45 5.17
CA ASP A 217 -24.07 -10.44 4.39
C ASP A 217 -22.56 -10.73 4.35
N ARG A 218 -21.99 -10.97 5.55
CA ARG A 218 -20.55 -11.28 5.69
C ARG A 218 -20.19 -12.58 4.99
N THR A 219 -21.05 -13.59 5.08
CA THR A 219 -20.85 -14.88 4.40
C THR A 219 -20.93 -14.71 2.89
N LEU A 220 -21.87 -13.90 2.41
CA LEU A 220 -22.07 -13.61 1.01
C LEU A 220 -20.83 -12.92 0.42
N PHE A 221 -20.23 -11.95 1.11
CA PHE A 221 -19.01 -11.28 0.68
C PHE A 221 -17.75 -12.16 0.89
N VAL A 222 -17.41 -12.49 2.15
CA VAL A 222 -16.14 -13.18 2.50
C VAL A 222 -16.11 -14.61 1.97
N GLY A 223 -17.24 -15.33 2.10
CA GLY A 223 -17.37 -16.70 1.62
C GLY A 223 -17.24 -16.80 0.11
N THR A 224 -17.88 -15.88 -0.62
CA THR A 224 -17.79 -15.84 -2.08
C THR A 224 -16.41 -15.40 -2.55
N LEU A 225 -15.83 -14.34 -1.98
CA LEU A 225 -14.48 -13.90 -2.34
C LEU A 225 -13.45 -15.01 -2.12
N ARG A 226 -13.52 -15.73 -0.98
CA ARG A 226 -12.62 -16.86 -0.70
C ARG A 226 -12.76 -17.97 -1.74
N ARG A 227 -13.99 -18.27 -2.16
CA ARG A 227 -14.28 -19.29 -3.19
C ARG A 227 -13.70 -18.88 -4.54
N VAL A 228 -13.91 -17.64 -4.98
CA VAL A 228 -13.40 -17.13 -6.26
C VAL A 228 -11.87 -17.05 -6.27
N LEU A 229 -11.26 -16.61 -5.17
CA LEU A 229 -9.80 -16.54 -5.03
C LEU A 229 -9.12 -17.91 -5.05
N GLY A 230 -9.78 -18.94 -4.50
CA GLY A 230 -9.24 -20.28 -4.27
C GLY A 230 -8.15 -20.37 -3.19
N SER A 231 -7.34 -19.32 -2.99
CA SER A 231 -6.32 -19.29 -1.94
C SER A 231 -6.01 -17.86 -1.45
N ARG A 232 -5.50 -17.75 -0.21
CA ARG A 232 -4.97 -16.46 0.29
C ARG A 232 -3.81 -15.94 -0.56
N ARG A 233 -2.98 -16.81 -1.12
CA ARG A 233 -1.84 -16.38 -1.97
C ARG A 233 -2.32 -15.70 -3.25
N ALA A 234 -3.44 -16.18 -3.81
CA ALA A 234 -4.02 -15.60 -5.01
C ALA A 234 -4.43 -14.14 -4.81
N LEU A 235 -4.95 -13.78 -3.62
CA LEU A 235 -5.29 -12.38 -3.29
C LEU A 235 -4.09 -11.45 -3.43
N TYR A 236 -2.97 -11.80 -2.79
CA TYR A 236 -1.74 -11.00 -2.78
C TYR A 236 -1.12 -10.90 -4.18
N ASN A 237 -1.20 -11.98 -4.96
CA ASN A 237 -0.76 -11.98 -6.36
C ASN A 237 -1.65 -11.13 -7.26
N ALA A 238 -2.98 -11.15 -7.03
CA ALA A 238 -3.93 -10.32 -7.77
C ALA A 238 -3.67 -8.84 -7.46
N PHE A 239 -3.53 -8.48 -6.18
CA PHE A 239 -3.16 -7.12 -5.78
C PHE A 239 -1.84 -6.66 -6.38
N ALA A 240 -0.81 -7.52 -6.42
CA ALA A 240 0.44 -7.18 -7.09
C ALA A 240 0.24 -6.87 -8.58
N GLN A 241 -0.57 -7.67 -9.28
CA GLN A 241 -0.91 -7.44 -10.70
C GLN A 241 -1.73 -6.16 -10.90
N HIS A 242 -2.67 -5.88 -10.00
CA HIS A 242 -3.45 -4.64 -10.00
C HIS A 242 -2.54 -3.42 -9.81
N THR A 243 -1.65 -3.47 -8.83
CA THR A 243 -0.69 -2.40 -8.55
C THR A 243 0.28 -2.17 -9.72
N GLU A 244 0.80 -3.24 -10.33
CA GLU A 244 1.62 -3.16 -11.55
C GLU A 244 0.85 -2.53 -12.71
N PHE A 245 -0.42 -2.91 -12.89
CA PHE A 245 -1.28 -2.36 -13.91
C PHE A 245 -1.56 -0.86 -13.72
N LEU A 246 -1.92 -0.46 -12.50
CA LEU A 246 -2.19 0.95 -12.14
C LEU A 246 -0.93 1.81 -12.34
N ALA A 247 0.25 1.29 -12.00
CA ALA A 247 1.52 1.97 -12.23
C ALA A 247 1.84 2.13 -13.73
N GLY A 248 1.32 1.23 -14.56
CA GLY A 248 1.44 1.27 -16.02
C GLY A 248 0.37 2.09 -16.73
N LEU A 249 -0.55 2.74 -16.00
CA LEU A 249 -1.53 3.64 -16.60
C LEU A 249 -0.85 4.90 -17.14
N ASP A 250 -1.21 5.24 -18.37
CA ASP A 250 -0.81 6.48 -19.01
C ASP A 250 -1.63 7.64 -18.42
N PRO A 251 -0.99 8.62 -17.76
CA PRO A 251 -1.70 9.75 -17.13
C PRO A 251 -2.28 10.72 -18.16
N ASP A 252 -1.73 10.74 -19.38
CA ASP A 252 -2.13 11.68 -20.44
C ASP A 252 -3.37 11.18 -21.21
N ILE A 253 -3.66 9.89 -21.12
CA ILE A 253 -4.77 9.25 -21.82
C ILE A 253 -6.02 9.26 -20.93
N GLY A 254 -7.03 10.05 -21.31
CA GLY A 254 -8.39 9.96 -20.74
C GLY A 254 -8.79 11.07 -19.76
N MET A 255 -8.09 12.20 -19.74
CA MET A 255 -8.44 13.42 -18.99
C MET A 255 -9.67 14.17 -19.55
N ASP A 256 -10.75 13.47 -19.91
CA ASP A 256 -12.06 14.10 -20.01
C ASP A 256 -12.56 14.36 -18.58
N HIS A 257 -12.90 15.63 -18.29
CA HIS A 257 -13.15 16.20 -16.95
C HIS A 257 -14.24 15.54 -16.08
N ALA A 258 -14.86 14.43 -16.50
CA ALA A 258 -15.97 13.77 -15.82
C ALA A 258 -15.57 12.52 -15.00
N ILE A 259 -14.34 12.01 -15.14
CA ILE A 259 -13.88 10.79 -14.46
C ILE A 259 -13.18 11.20 -13.15
N PRO A 260 -13.40 10.49 -12.01
CA PRO A 260 -12.72 10.78 -10.76
C PRO A 260 -11.21 10.84 -10.96
N PRO A 261 -10.52 11.79 -10.30
CA PRO A 261 -9.12 12.05 -10.57
C PRO A 261 -8.29 10.81 -10.17
N ILE A 262 -7.35 10.44 -11.04
CA ILE A 262 -6.39 9.35 -10.85
C ILE A 262 -5.85 9.22 -9.40
N PRO A 263 -5.57 10.32 -8.65
CA PRO A 263 -5.20 10.22 -7.23
C PRO A 263 -6.11 9.35 -6.36
N THR A 264 -7.44 9.40 -6.52
CA THR A 264 -8.33 8.65 -5.61
C THR A 264 -8.27 7.13 -5.87
N ILE A 265 -7.91 6.71 -7.09
CA ILE A 265 -7.79 5.29 -7.44
C ILE A 265 -6.72 4.60 -6.58
N TRP A 266 -5.60 5.27 -6.30
CA TRP A 266 -4.53 4.71 -5.47
C TRP A 266 -4.95 4.51 -4.03
N THR A 267 -5.59 5.53 -3.45
CA THR A 267 -6.12 5.48 -2.08
C THR A 267 -7.17 4.38 -1.97
N ASP A 268 -8.15 4.34 -2.87
CA ASP A 268 -9.20 3.32 -2.92
C ASP A 268 -8.62 1.90 -3.07
N HIS A 269 -7.62 1.73 -3.94
CA HIS A 269 -6.95 0.45 -4.17
C HIS A 269 -6.23 -0.07 -2.92
N TYR A 270 -5.45 0.80 -2.28
CA TYR A 270 -4.66 0.44 -1.11
C TYR A 270 -5.52 0.30 0.16
N ASP A 271 -6.55 1.13 0.34
CA ASP A 271 -7.57 0.98 1.39
C ASP A 271 -8.30 -0.34 1.29
N LEU A 272 -8.70 -0.71 0.06
CA LEU A 272 -9.32 -1.99 -0.19
C LEU A 272 -8.37 -3.13 0.21
N PHE A 273 -7.08 -3.02 -0.14
CA PHE A 273 -6.12 -4.07 0.21
C PHE A 273 -5.96 -4.22 1.72
N ILE A 274 -5.71 -3.11 2.43
CA ILE A 274 -5.55 -3.07 3.90
C ILE A 274 -6.78 -3.69 4.57
N THR A 275 -7.97 -3.24 4.18
CA THR A 275 -9.21 -3.78 4.73
C THR A 275 -9.30 -5.30 4.53
N LEU A 276 -9.00 -5.79 3.33
CA LEU A 276 -9.09 -7.21 3.06
C LEU A 276 -8.05 -8.00 3.86
N ILE A 277 -6.80 -7.54 3.95
CA ILE A 277 -5.77 -8.24 4.73
C ILE A 277 -6.00 -8.15 6.23
N ASP A 278 -6.71 -7.15 6.75
CA ASP A 278 -7.07 -7.07 8.16
C ASP A 278 -8.10 -8.13 8.57
N MET A 279 -8.83 -8.69 7.60
CA MET A 279 -9.73 -9.81 7.86
C MET A 279 -8.93 -11.11 8.12
N PRO A 280 -9.13 -11.81 9.25
CA PRO A 280 -8.38 -13.02 9.58
C PRO A 280 -8.44 -14.15 8.54
N LYS A 281 -9.49 -14.16 7.71
CA LYS A 281 -9.66 -15.14 6.62
C LYS A 281 -8.68 -14.93 5.46
N PHE A 282 -8.17 -13.72 5.28
CA PHE A 282 -7.24 -13.35 4.20
C PHE A 282 -5.82 -13.05 4.70
N GLN A 283 -5.64 -12.78 6.00
CA GLN A 283 -4.34 -12.62 6.65
C GLN A 283 -3.33 -13.71 6.28
N ARG A 284 -2.09 -13.30 5.99
CA ARG A 284 -0.94 -14.18 5.77
C ARG A 284 0.23 -13.73 6.62
N SER A 285 0.88 -14.68 7.28
CA SER A 285 2.15 -14.45 7.96
C SER A 285 3.35 -14.37 7.01
N ASN A 286 3.25 -15.01 5.84
CA ASN A 286 4.30 -15.06 4.83
C ASN A 286 3.80 -14.28 3.60
N ILE A 287 4.26 -13.04 3.51
CA ILE A 287 3.91 -12.10 2.45
C ILE A 287 4.72 -12.45 1.19
N PRO A 288 4.11 -12.57 0.01
CA PRO A 288 4.85 -12.79 -1.22
C PRO A 288 5.74 -11.59 -1.56
N THR A 289 7.02 -11.84 -1.87
CA THR A 289 7.99 -10.82 -2.29
C THR A 289 7.47 -9.97 -3.44
N LYS A 290 6.81 -10.59 -4.44
CA LYS A 290 6.22 -9.89 -5.58
C LYS A 290 5.25 -8.77 -5.16
N THR A 291 4.45 -8.99 -4.11
CA THR A 291 3.51 -7.98 -3.59
C THR A 291 4.24 -6.79 -2.99
N ILE A 292 5.31 -7.05 -2.23
CA ILE A 292 6.14 -5.98 -1.66
C ILE A 292 6.84 -5.18 -2.77
N THR A 293 7.46 -5.87 -3.73
CA THR A 293 8.18 -5.22 -4.85
C THR A 293 7.24 -4.39 -5.71
N SER A 294 6.02 -4.87 -5.99
CA SER A 294 5.04 -4.10 -6.78
C SER A 294 4.60 -2.83 -6.06
N ILE A 295 4.39 -2.88 -4.74
CA ILE A 295 3.97 -1.70 -3.96
C ILE A 295 5.08 -0.65 -3.92
N VAL A 296 6.33 -1.05 -3.68
CA VAL A 296 7.48 -0.12 -3.68
C VAL A 296 7.68 0.50 -5.07
N SER A 297 7.61 -0.32 -6.12
CA SER A 297 7.73 0.16 -7.50
C SER A 297 6.61 1.16 -7.85
N ALA A 298 5.36 0.84 -7.53
CA ALA A 298 4.24 1.75 -7.74
C ALA A 298 4.36 3.03 -6.91
N GLY A 299 4.81 2.94 -5.67
CA GLY A 299 5.09 4.12 -4.84
C GLY A 299 6.08 5.08 -5.52
N ASN A 300 7.13 4.55 -6.14
CA ASN A 300 8.09 5.37 -6.87
C ASN A 300 7.46 6.03 -8.11
N VAL A 301 6.60 5.31 -8.83
CA VAL A 301 5.82 5.88 -9.94
C VAL A 301 4.90 7.00 -9.44
N CYS A 302 4.24 6.80 -8.30
CA CYS A 302 3.38 7.80 -7.68
C CYS A 302 4.15 9.07 -7.29
N LEU A 303 5.38 8.95 -6.78
CA LEU A 303 6.22 10.11 -6.44
C LEU A 303 6.72 10.89 -7.65
N ALA A 304 6.91 10.21 -8.79
CA ALA A 304 7.35 10.84 -10.01
C ALA A 304 6.30 11.79 -10.62
N ARG A 305 5.03 11.67 -10.22
CA ARG A 305 3.92 12.47 -10.73
C ARG A 305 3.28 13.28 -9.59
N GLN A 306 3.01 14.56 -9.85
CA GLN A 306 2.52 15.47 -8.81
C GLN A 306 1.08 15.15 -8.37
N ASP A 307 0.24 14.70 -9.29
CA ASP A 307 -1.17 14.37 -9.08
C ASP A 307 -1.36 13.07 -8.28
N THR A 308 -0.48 12.08 -8.43
CA THR A 308 -0.57 10.79 -7.72
C THR A 308 0.29 10.70 -6.47
N ARG A 309 0.90 11.80 -6.04
CA ARG A 309 1.93 11.78 -4.98
C ARG A 309 1.44 11.19 -3.66
N TYR A 310 0.17 11.42 -3.31
CA TYR A 310 -0.50 10.80 -2.16
C TYR A 310 -0.50 9.27 -2.20
N GLY A 311 -0.55 8.67 -3.38
CA GLY A 311 -0.47 7.21 -3.55
C GLY A 311 0.85 6.60 -3.03
N ALA A 312 1.92 7.39 -2.92
CA ALA A 312 3.17 6.95 -2.30
C ALA A 312 3.06 6.86 -0.78
N ILE A 313 2.31 7.76 -0.14
CA ILE A 313 2.02 7.71 1.30
C ILE A 313 1.15 6.48 1.60
N ASP A 314 0.12 6.25 0.78
CA ASP A 314 -0.70 5.05 0.87
C ASP A 314 0.11 3.76 0.69
N ALA A 315 1.12 3.75 -0.19
CA ALA A 315 2.02 2.62 -0.34
C ALA A 315 2.77 2.30 0.97
N PHE A 316 3.24 3.32 1.72
CA PHE A 316 3.83 3.10 3.04
C PHE A 316 2.84 2.50 4.04
N ARG A 317 1.55 2.88 3.95
CA ARG A 317 0.49 2.34 4.80
C ARG A 317 0.33 0.84 4.59
N VAL A 318 0.28 0.43 3.34
CA VAL A 318 0.21 -0.99 2.98
C VAL A 318 1.48 -1.72 3.41
N LEU A 319 2.67 -1.16 3.15
CA LEU A 319 3.93 -1.78 3.55
C LEU A 319 4.02 -1.98 5.06
N HIS A 320 3.58 -0.99 5.85
CA HIS A 320 3.49 -1.09 7.30
C HIS A 320 2.54 -2.21 7.74
N SER A 321 1.31 -2.26 7.21
CA SER A 321 0.34 -3.33 7.53
C SER A 321 0.84 -4.72 7.15
N LEU A 322 1.50 -4.86 5.99
CA LEU A 322 2.07 -6.14 5.55
C LEU A 322 3.23 -6.59 6.43
N CYS A 323 4.14 -5.68 6.78
CA CYS A 323 5.33 -6.02 7.55
C CYS A 323 5.03 -6.25 9.03
N SER A 324 4.07 -5.52 9.61
CA SER A 324 3.64 -5.71 10.99
C SER A 324 2.89 -7.04 11.20
N MET A 325 2.11 -7.48 10.20
CA MET A 325 1.42 -8.78 10.23
C MET A 325 2.37 -9.97 10.00
N ALA A 326 3.53 -9.75 9.38
CA ALA A 326 4.45 -10.82 9.04
C ALA A 326 5.06 -11.46 10.29
N LYS A 327 5.16 -12.80 10.32
CA LYS A 327 5.81 -13.52 11.45
C LYS A 327 7.34 -13.39 11.46
N SER A 328 7.92 -12.84 10.40
CA SER A 328 9.36 -12.74 10.20
C SER A 328 9.69 -11.43 9.52
N ASN A 329 10.89 -10.89 9.77
CA ASN A 329 11.37 -9.68 9.10
C ASN A 329 11.73 -9.88 7.62
N ARG A 330 11.33 -11.00 7.01
CA ARG A 330 11.57 -11.25 5.58
C ARG A 330 10.85 -10.23 4.70
N SER A 331 9.64 -9.81 5.05
CA SER A 331 8.93 -8.75 4.30
C SER A 331 9.64 -7.40 4.37
N LEU A 332 10.30 -7.08 5.49
CA LEU A 332 11.14 -5.89 5.61
C LEU A 332 12.40 -5.99 4.75
N VAL A 333 13.04 -7.17 4.73
CA VAL A 333 14.16 -7.46 3.81
C VAL A 333 13.72 -7.28 2.36
N ASP A 334 12.61 -7.91 1.97
CA ASP A 334 12.04 -7.79 0.62
C ASP A 334 11.71 -6.33 0.26
N ALA A 335 11.27 -5.50 1.22
CA ALA A 335 10.99 -4.08 1.00
C ALA A 335 12.28 -3.26 0.80
N LEU A 336 13.32 -3.57 1.58
CA LEU A 336 14.66 -2.96 1.41
C LEU A 336 15.27 -3.32 0.07
N ASP A 337 15.24 -4.60 -0.30
CA ASP A 337 15.75 -5.08 -1.58
C ASP A 337 14.95 -4.49 -2.76
N ALA A 338 13.68 -4.15 -2.54
CA ALA A 338 12.83 -3.47 -3.54
C ALA A 338 13.09 -1.96 -3.67
N GLY A 339 13.96 -1.36 -2.84
CA GLY A 339 14.26 0.07 -2.88
C GLY A 339 13.31 0.96 -2.07
N VAL A 340 12.72 0.46 -0.98
CA VAL A 340 11.85 1.29 -0.10
C VAL A 340 12.59 2.49 0.50
N PHE A 341 13.91 2.43 0.61
CA PHE A 341 14.71 3.56 1.08
C PHE A 341 14.74 4.71 0.07
N ASP A 342 14.86 4.41 -1.22
CA ASP A 342 14.80 5.44 -2.27
C ASP A 342 13.42 6.10 -2.32
N LEU A 343 12.38 5.30 -2.12
CA LEU A 343 11.02 5.79 -1.97
C LEU A 343 10.91 6.77 -0.78
N LEU A 344 11.41 6.38 0.40
CA LEU A 344 11.39 7.23 1.60
C LEU A 344 12.19 8.53 1.41
N ARG A 345 13.35 8.43 0.74
CA ARG A 345 14.23 9.57 0.44
C ARG A 345 13.63 10.55 -0.56
N SER A 346 12.71 10.09 -1.41
CA SER A 346 12.07 10.91 -2.44
C SER A 346 10.80 11.64 -1.95
N LEU A 347 10.29 11.29 -0.76
CA LEU A 347 9.27 12.07 -0.08
C LEU A 347 9.79 13.45 0.33
N SER A 348 8.95 14.48 0.26
CA SER A 348 9.23 15.81 0.77
C SER A 348 9.27 15.80 2.30
N GLN A 349 9.81 16.86 2.91
CA GLN A 349 9.84 16.95 4.38
C GLN A 349 8.41 17.02 4.95
N GLU A 350 7.53 17.80 4.33
CA GLU A 350 6.12 17.92 4.73
C GLU A 350 5.38 16.58 4.66
N GLU A 351 5.63 15.77 3.64
CA GLU A 351 5.02 14.44 3.48
C GLU A 351 5.51 13.46 4.55
N ARG A 352 6.76 13.57 4.97
CA ARG A 352 7.32 12.73 6.04
C ARG A 352 6.82 13.16 7.42
N GLU A 353 6.63 14.46 7.62
CA GLU A 353 6.27 15.07 8.90
C GLU A 353 4.78 15.37 9.02
N SER A 354 3.95 14.89 8.08
CA SER A 354 2.51 15.09 8.09
C SER A 354 1.93 14.72 9.46
N ALA A 355 1.40 15.73 10.15
CA ALA A 355 0.84 15.57 11.48
C ALA A 355 -0.44 14.73 11.47
N GLU A 356 -1.14 14.71 10.33
CA GLU A 356 -2.42 14.01 10.17
C GLU A 356 -2.22 12.52 9.84
N ASP A 357 -1.12 12.16 9.17
CA ASP A 357 -0.84 10.78 8.78
C ASP A 357 0.53 10.31 9.28
N HIS A 358 0.52 9.55 10.37
CA HIS A 358 1.73 8.97 10.97
C HIS A 358 2.25 7.72 10.24
N THR A 359 1.61 7.31 9.14
CA THR A 359 1.95 6.10 8.40
C THR A 359 3.44 5.98 8.05
N VAL A 360 4.03 7.04 7.50
CA VAL A 360 5.46 7.03 7.12
C VAL A 360 6.35 6.89 8.35
N SER A 361 6.02 7.62 9.43
CA SER A 361 6.71 7.54 10.71
C SER A 361 6.63 6.14 11.32
N ASP A 362 5.46 5.52 11.28
CA ASP A 362 5.22 4.17 11.80
C ASP A 362 5.98 3.11 11.00
N PHE A 363 6.01 3.23 9.67
CA PHE A 363 6.85 2.38 8.85
C PHE A 363 8.35 2.57 9.15
N VAL A 364 8.82 3.81 9.33
CA VAL A 364 10.21 4.10 9.72
C VAL A 364 10.53 3.49 11.09
N ARG A 365 9.64 3.60 12.08
CA ARG A 365 9.81 2.95 13.39
C ARG A 365 9.92 1.44 13.26
N LEU A 366 9.07 0.83 12.41
CA LEU A 366 9.13 -0.60 12.13
C LEU A 366 10.45 -1.00 11.46
N LEU A 367 10.94 -0.20 10.51
CA LEU A 367 12.24 -0.41 9.87
C LEU A 367 13.38 -0.34 10.90
N CYS A 368 13.38 0.69 11.75
CA CYS A 368 14.34 0.85 12.84
C CYS A 368 14.33 -0.33 13.82
N ALA A 369 13.15 -0.84 14.18
CA ALA A 369 13.03 -2.05 14.97
C ALA A 369 13.57 -3.28 14.22
N GLY A 370 13.36 -3.35 12.91
CA GLY A 370 13.95 -4.38 12.04
C GLY A 370 15.48 -4.38 12.04
N LEU A 371 16.13 -3.22 12.21
CA LEU A 371 17.58 -3.10 12.23
C LEU A 371 18.24 -3.85 13.40
N TYR A 372 17.49 -4.27 14.42
CA TYR A 372 18.02 -5.18 15.45
C TYR A 372 18.33 -6.59 14.91
N HIS A 373 17.94 -6.89 13.67
CA HIS A 373 18.15 -8.20 13.06
C HIS A 373 19.17 -8.16 11.92
N ALA A 374 20.18 -9.02 12.01
CA ALA A 374 21.30 -9.08 11.06
C ALA A 374 20.90 -9.28 9.59
N GLN A 375 19.74 -9.88 9.30
CA GLN A 375 19.25 -10.04 7.92
C GLN A 375 18.76 -8.71 7.32
N VAL A 376 18.12 -7.86 8.13
CA VAL A 376 17.62 -6.55 7.69
C VAL A 376 18.81 -5.60 7.47
N ILE A 377 19.81 -5.64 8.36
CA ILE A 377 21.06 -4.88 8.17
C ILE A 377 21.75 -5.29 6.87
N ARG A 378 21.82 -6.59 6.57
CA ARG A 378 22.43 -7.09 5.34
C ARG A 378 21.70 -6.59 4.10
N ALA A 379 20.36 -6.69 4.08
CA ALA A 379 19.55 -6.15 2.98
C ALA A 379 19.76 -4.65 2.79
N LEU A 380 19.75 -3.88 3.89
CA LEU A 380 20.01 -2.45 3.85
C LEU A 380 21.40 -2.11 3.27
N ARG A 381 22.43 -2.92 3.59
CA ARG A 381 23.77 -2.74 3.02
C ARG A 381 23.82 -3.04 1.53
N HIS A 382 22.99 -3.97 1.04
CA HIS A 382 22.91 -4.28 -0.40
C HIS A 382 22.17 -3.21 -1.19
N ALA A 383 21.26 -2.47 -0.56
CA ALA A 383 20.50 -1.40 -1.20
C ALA A 383 21.33 -0.15 -1.55
N ASP A 384 22.67 -0.16 -1.36
CA ASP A 384 23.60 0.96 -1.58
C ASP A 384 23.15 2.31 -0.99
N ALA A 385 22.24 2.26 -0.02
CA ALA A 385 21.77 3.43 0.70
C ALA A 385 22.94 4.00 1.50
N PRO A 386 23.16 5.33 1.51
CA PRO A 386 24.12 5.93 2.44
C PRO A 386 23.64 5.65 3.86
N PHE A 387 24.16 4.56 4.44
CA PHE A 387 23.86 4.03 5.78
C PHE A 387 23.92 5.12 6.87
N ARG A 388 24.77 6.13 6.62
CA ARG A 388 24.94 7.33 7.44
C ARG A 388 23.70 8.22 7.49
N ASP A 389 23.01 8.44 6.38
CA ASP A 389 21.82 9.31 6.31
C ASP A 389 20.61 8.63 6.94
N LEU A 390 20.49 7.30 6.83
CA LEU A 390 19.46 6.53 7.52
C LEU A 390 19.68 6.54 9.03
N ILE A 391 20.88 6.27 9.54
CA ILE A 391 21.13 6.32 10.99
C ILE A 391 20.88 7.74 11.51
N THR A 392 21.32 8.76 10.78
CA THR A 392 21.09 10.15 11.17
C THR A 392 19.60 10.51 11.15
N GLY A 393 18.85 10.06 10.14
CA GLY A 393 17.40 10.26 10.00
C GLY A 393 16.59 9.47 11.05
N ALA A 394 16.90 8.20 11.27
CA ALA A 394 16.31 7.33 12.28
C ALA A 394 16.54 7.87 13.70
N CYS A 395 17.76 8.34 13.99
CA CYS A 395 18.09 9.00 15.26
C CYS A 395 17.34 10.34 15.44
N ARG A 396 17.11 11.10 14.36
CA ARG A 396 16.28 12.32 14.38
C ARG A 396 14.79 12.00 14.60
N PHE A 397 14.26 10.98 13.92
CA PHE A 397 12.85 10.58 14.00
C PHE A 397 12.49 9.89 15.34
N ALA A 398 13.38 9.06 15.88
CA ALA A 398 13.18 8.38 17.15
C ALA A 398 13.30 9.30 18.37
N ARG A 399 13.83 10.52 18.21
CA ARG A 399 14.00 11.53 19.28
C ARG A 399 13.63 12.93 18.80
N ALA A 400 12.35 13.17 18.51
CA ALA A 400 11.83 14.53 18.48
C ALA A 400 11.68 15.07 19.92
N ARG A 401 12.78 15.54 20.54
CA ARG A 401 12.72 16.62 21.56
C ARG A 401 13.87 17.63 21.52
N THR A 402 15.04 17.37 20.91
CA THR A 402 16.02 18.44 20.62
C THR A 402 17.03 18.08 19.50
N PRO A 403 17.33 18.98 18.53
CA PRO A 403 18.20 18.71 17.37
C PRO A 403 19.71 18.56 17.65
N SER A 404 20.22 19.06 18.79
CA SER A 404 21.67 19.18 19.05
C SER A 404 22.36 17.86 19.42
N THR A 405 21.63 16.91 20.01
CA THR A 405 22.21 15.65 20.52
C THR A 405 22.44 14.60 19.42
N ALA A 406 21.60 14.60 18.37
CA ALA A 406 21.72 13.66 17.25
C ALA A 406 22.91 13.99 16.32
N LEU A 407 23.20 15.28 16.12
CA LEU A 407 24.36 15.73 15.35
C LEU A 407 25.67 15.44 16.10
N GLY A 408 25.69 15.63 17.43
CA GLY A 408 26.81 15.26 18.29
C GLY A 408 27.11 13.76 18.24
N ALA A 409 26.09 12.92 18.39
CA ALA A 409 26.22 11.46 18.38
C ALA A 409 26.74 10.89 17.05
N ALA A 410 26.32 11.46 15.91
CA ALA A 410 26.80 11.07 14.59
C ALA A 410 28.20 11.60 14.27
N SER A 411 28.59 12.77 14.81
CA SER A 411 29.94 13.32 14.63
C SER A 411 30.98 12.60 15.49
N GLU A 412 30.64 12.19 16.72
CA GLU A 412 31.54 11.46 17.61
C GLU A 412 31.76 10.01 17.17
N CYS A 413 30.73 9.35 16.60
CA CYS A 413 30.86 7.96 16.12
C CYS A 413 31.77 7.80 14.90
N ILE A 414 32.07 8.89 14.17
CA ILE A 414 32.82 8.86 12.90
C ILE A 414 34.23 9.45 13.09
N GLY A 415 34.68 9.62 14.34
CA GLY A 415 35.99 10.21 14.65
C GLY A 415 37.14 9.71 13.73
N PRO A 416 38.12 10.57 13.40
CA PRO A 416 39.12 10.34 12.34
C PRO A 416 39.99 9.07 12.52
N TYR A 417 39.93 8.43 13.68
CA TYR A 417 40.73 7.26 14.06
C TYR A 417 40.25 5.91 13.50
N ILE A 418 39.00 5.79 13.05
CA ILE A 418 38.46 4.51 12.54
C ILE A 418 38.87 4.25 11.08
N LEU A 419 39.19 5.29 10.30
CA LEU A 419 39.62 5.15 8.91
C LEU A 419 41.08 4.68 8.75
N THR A 420 41.96 4.96 9.71
CA THR A 420 43.40 4.68 9.59
C THR A 420 43.79 3.25 9.98
N ARG A 421 42.99 2.56 10.80
CA ARG A 421 43.30 1.19 11.26
C ARG A 421 42.69 0.07 10.42
N ALA A 422 41.71 0.39 9.57
CA ALA A 422 41.14 -0.57 8.61
C ALA A 422 42.04 -0.80 7.39
N ALA A 423 43.09 0.01 7.19
CA ALA A 423 44.01 -0.06 6.06
C ALA A 423 45.35 -0.78 6.34
N ALA A 424 45.59 -1.24 7.58
CA ALA A 424 46.80 -1.97 7.91
C ALA A 424 46.63 -3.46 7.59
N THR A 425 47.16 -3.89 6.44
CA THR A 425 47.31 -5.29 6.05
C THR A 425 48.11 -6.07 7.08
N THR A 426 47.50 -7.05 7.74
CA THR A 426 48.20 -8.02 8.58
C THR A 426 48.91 -9.07 7.71
N GLY A 427 50.17 -9.35 8.06
CA GLY A 427 51.02 -10.33 7.37
C GLY A 427 50.54 -11.79 7.52
N PRO A 428 51.12 -12.71 6.75
CA PRO A 428 50.68 -14.10 6.67
C PRO A 428 51.14 -14.87 7.93
N GLY A 429 50.22 -15.14 8.85
CA GLY A 429 50.49 -16.00 10.00
C GLY A 429 49.46 -15.99 11.13
N ASP A 430 48.61 -14.97 11.24
CA ASP A 430 47.66 -14.88 12.36
C ASP A 430 46.32 -15.56 12.06
N CYS A 431 45.90 -16.43 12.98
CA CYS A 431 44.56 -16.98 13.10
C CYS A 431 43.52 -15.91 12.74
N ALA A 432 42.75 -16.15 11.68
CA ALA A 432 41.78 -15.21 11.12
C ALA A 432 40.80 -14.71 12.19
N VAL A 433 41.14 -13.59 12.83
CA VAL A 433 40.21 -12.79 13.61
C VAL A 433 39.19 -12.30 12.60
N ARG A 434 38.00 -12.92 12.56
CA ARG A 434 36.89 -12.45 11.73
C ARG A 434 36.67 -10.98 12.06
N ILE A 435 37.05 -10.12 11.11
CA ILE A 435 36.96 -8.68 11.24
C ILE A 435 35.46 -8.35 11.35
N ILE A 436 35.05 -7.76 12.46
CA ILE A 436 33.70 -7.21 12.64
C ILE A 436 33.53 -6.13 11.56
N SER A 437 32.49 -6.21 10.75
CA SER A 437 32.30 -5.20 9.70
C SER A 437 31.99 -3.84 10.33
N LEU A 438 32.31 -2.74 9.64
CA LEU A 438 32.04 -1.38 10.15
C LEU A 438 30.55 -1.19 10.51
N ALA A 439 29.64 -1.78 9.72
CA ALA A 439 28.21 -1.73 9.99
C ALA A 439 27.83 -2.47 11.28
N ASP A 440 28.42 -3.64 11.53
CA ASP A 440 28.22 -4.38 12.78
C ASP A 440 28.77 -3.58 13.96
N ALA A 441 29.94 -2.95 13.82
CA ALA A 441 30.53 -2.09 14.85
C ALA A 441 29.62 -0.89 15.17
N LEU A 442 29.09 -0.21 14.15
CA LEU A 442 28.14 0.90 14.33
C LEU A 442 26.84 0.45 14.99
N PHE A 443 26.28 -0.67 14.56
CA PHE A 443 25.08 -1.24 15.16
C PHE A 443 25.30 -1.58 16.64
N ILE A 444 26.43 -2.23 16.96
CA ILE A 444 26.79 -2.55 18.33
C ILE A 444 26.92 -1.27 19.16
N CYS A 445 27.56 -0.23 18.63
CA CYS A 445 27.68 1.07 19.31
C CYS A 445 26.30 1.68 19.61
N ILE A 446 25.38 1.67 18.64
CA ILE A 446 24.02 2.21 18.80
C ILE A 446 23.24 1.40 19.83
N ALA A 447 23.26 0.08 19.72
CA ALA A 447 22.57 -0.83 20.63
C ALA A 447 23.06 -0.66 22.07
N VAL A 448 24.38 -0.60 22.27
CA VAL A 448 24.98 -0.44 23.59
C VAL A 448 24.71 0.96 24.17
N ARG A 449 24.77 2.03 23.36
CA ARG A 449 24.37 3.38 23.82
C ARG A 449 22.91 3.43 24.27
N ALA A 450 22.00 2.92 23.45
CA ALA A 450 20.57 2.89 23.79
C ALA A 450 20.29 2.09 25.06
N TYR A 451 21.03 1.00 25.28
CA TYR A 451 20.97 0.24 26.52
C TYR A 451 21.47 1.04 27.72
N ILE A 452 22.66 1.65 27.62
CA ILE A 452 23.25 2.46 28.70
C ILE A 452 22.31 3.60 29.09
N ASP A 453 21.75 4.32 28.11
CA ASP A 453 20.79 5.41 28.34
C ASP A 453 19.55 4.92 29.12
N ARG A 454 19.00 3.75 28.75
CA ARG A 454 17.83 3.17 29.42
C ARG A 454 18.13 2.72 30.85
N HIS A 455 19.36 2.30 31.13
CA HIS A 455 19.78 1.75 32.42
C HIS A 455 20.65 2.71 33.24
N ALA A 456 20.70 3.99 32.86
CA ALA A 456 21.60 5.00 33.44
C ALA A 456 21.55 5.06 34.97
N ALA A 457 20.36 5.07 35.59
CA ALA A 457 20.20 5.12 37.04
C ALA A 457 20.72 3.87 37.78
N THR A 458 20.65 2.69 37.15
CA THR A 458 21.20 1.46 37.74
C THR A 458 22.72 1.45 37.60
N ILE A 459 23.22 1.84 36.42
CA ILE A 459 24.65 2.00 36.16
C ILE A 459 25.27 3.03 37.10
N GLU A 460 24.60 4.14 37.38
CA GLU A 460 25.06 5.16 38.32
C GLU A 460 25.24 4.59 39.73
N ARG A 461 24.26 3.81 40.20
CA ARG A 461 24.30 3.15 41.51
C ARG A 461 25.52 2.24 41.61
N ASP A 462 25.76 1.45 40.58
CA ASP A 462 26.88 0.51 40.51
C ASP A 462 28.22 1.26 40.43
N LEU A 463 28.31 2.32 39.60
CA LEU A 463 29.46 3.22 39.50
C LEU A 463 29.77 3.93 40.82
N SER A 464 28.75 4.28 41.60
CA SER A 464 28.88 4.92 42.91
C SER A 464 29.33 3.94 43.99
N SER A 465 28.99 2.65 43.83
CA SER A 465 29.45 1.59 44.71
C SER A 465 30.94 1.27 44.53
N LEU A 466 31.50 1.55 43.35
CA LEU A 466 32.93 1.40 43.09
C LEU A 466 33.72 2.41 43.93
N ARG A 467 34.32 1.93 45.03
CA ARG A 467 35.29 2.69 45.84
C ARG A 467 36.62 2.84 45.09
N ILE A 468 36.63 3.72 44.09
CA ILE A 468 37.82 3.99 43.26
C ILE A 468 38.79 4.87 44.06
N LYS A 469 39.68 4.24 44.83
CA LYS A 469 40.86 4.92 45.41
C LYS A 469 41.95 5.02 44.36
N GLN A 470 42.33 6.23 43.98
CA GLN A 470 43.47 6.45 43.09
C GLN A 470 44.78 6.03 43.80
N PRO A 471 45.70 5.35 43.09
CA PRO A 471 47.02 5.04 43.63
C PRO A 471 47.84 6.33 43.79
N SER A 472 48.23 6.66 45.02
CA SER A 472 48.89 7.93 45.36
C SER A 472 50.32 8.09 44.81
N ARG A 473 50.91 7.05 44.22
CA ARG A 473 52.34 7.01 43.86
C ARG A 473 52.64 7.05 42.36
N CYS A 474 51.65 7.03 41.48
CA CYS A 474 51.89 7.05 40.04
C CYS A 474 50.80 7.87 39.33
N THR A 475 51.15 9.10 38.92
CA THR A 475 50.25 10.03 38.22
C THR A 475 49.75 9.51 36.88
N LYS A 476 50.40 8.48 36.33
CA LYS A 476 50.08 7.87 35.03
C LYS A 476 49.21 6.62 35.13
N LEU A 477 49.03 6.05 36.32
CA LEU A 477 48.18 4.89 36.54
C LEU A 477 46.84 5.32 37.13
N VAL A 478 45.80 5.23 36.32
CA VAL A 478 44.47 5.70 36.67
C VAL A 478 43.56 4.51 36.84
N LYS A 479 42.80 4.45 37.94
CA LYS A 479 41.68 3.52 38.04
C LYS A 479 40.50 4.10 37.25
N GLN A 480 40.20 3.49 36.12
CA GLN A 480 39.10 3.85 35.24
C GLN A 480 37.93 2.91 35.45
N ALA A 481 36.72 3.46 35.52
CA ALA A 481 35.49 2.67 35.52
C ALA A 481 35.19 2.16 34.10
N ILE A 482 34.75 0.92 33.99
CA ILE A 482 34.37 0.28 32.73
C ILE A 482 32.95 -0.27 32.87
N ILE A 483 32.09 0.09 31.93
CA ILE A 483 30.77 -0.53 31.76
C ILE A 483 30.94 -1.63 30.72
N ARG A 484 30.82 -2.89 31.14
CA ARG A 484 30.84 -4.04 30.24
C ARG A 484 29.40 -4.47 29.95
N VAL A 485 28.95 -4.26 28.72
CA VAL A 485 27.60 -4.65 28.26
C VAL A 485 27.68 -5.98 27.52
N ASP A 486 27.04 -7.00 28.06
CA ASP A 486 26.94 -8.32 27.44
C ASP A 486 25.70 -8.40 26.55
N ILE A 487 25.92 -8.63 25.25
CA ILE A 487 24.88 -8.83 24.24
C ILE A 487 24.98 -10.21 23.57
N THR A 488 25.64 -11.17 24.21
CA THR A 488 25.87 -12.53 23.67
C THR A 488 24.58 -13.34 23.49
N ASP A 489 23.55 -13.07 24.31
CA ASP A 489 22.21 -13.63 24.22
C ASP A 489 21.25 -12.47 23.89
N VAL A 490 20.75 -12.46 22.65
CA VAL A 490 20.12 -11.34 21.92
C VAL A 490 19.15 -10.48 22.76
N LEU A 491 19.15 -9.16 22.50
CA LEU A 491 18.17 -8.16 22.98
C LEU A 491 16.73 -8.72 22.99
N PRO A 492 15.94 -8.48 24.06
CA PRO A 492 16.04 -7.32 24.96
C PRO A 492 16.86 -7.50 26.25
N ASP A 493 17.28 -8.71 26.61
CA ASP A 493 17.81 -9.02 27.95
C ASP A 493 19.33 -8.82 28.09
N ALA A 494 19.87 -7.76 27.47
CA ALA A 494 21.27 -7.41 27.64
C ALA A 494 21.57 -7.15 29.13
N ARG A 495 22.77 -7.57 29.57
CA ARG A 495 23.23 -7.42 30.96
C ARG A 495 24.41 -6.47 30.99
N HIS A 496 24.59 -5.76 32.08
CA HIS A 496 25.81 -4.99 32.30
C HIS A 496 26.49 -5.38 33.60
N GLU A 497 27.81 -5.24 33.59
CA GLU A 497 28.65 -5.26 34.77
C GLU A 497 29.47 -3.97 34.78
N VAL A 498 29.64 -3.40 35.96
CA VAL A 498 30.45 -2.21 36.16
C VAL A 498 31.67 -2.61 36.97
N ASP A 499 32.86 -2.52 36.37
CA ASP A 499 34.13 -2.84 37.02
C ASP A 499 35.07 -1.62 37.03
N ALA A 500 36.19 -1.74 37.76
CA ALA A 500 37.25 -0.73 37.75
C ALA A 500 38.57 -1.41 37.38
N ARG A 501 39.26 -0.87 36.37
CA ARG A 501 40.59 -1.36 35.97
C ARG A 501 41.63 -0.26 36.07
N THR A 502 42.84 -0.63 36.46
CA THR A 502 43.98 0.28 36.43
C THR A 502 44.50 0.34 35.00
N VAL A 503 44.38 1.51 34.36
CA VAL A 503 44.82 1.76 32.99
C VAL A 503 45.93 2.80 33.04
N TYR A 504 46.96 2.60 32.22
CA TYR A 504 47.98 3.62 32.00
C TYR A 504 47.43 4.69 31.06
N MET A 505 47.34 5.93 31.53
CA MET A 505 46.93 7.08 30.74
C MET A 505 48.05 8.12 30.79
N SER A 506 48.71 8.36 29.65
CA SER A 506 49.78 9.35 29.53
C SER A 506 49.28 10.77 29.84
N ASP A 507 48.03 11.05 29.44
CA ASP A 507 47.43 12.38 29.44
C ASP A 507 46.19 12.41 30.35
N ALA A 508 46.28 11.77 31.52
CA ALA A 508 45.19 11.76 32.49
C ALA A 508 44.88 13.21 32.94
N PRO A 509 43.64 13.70 32.76
CA PRO A 509 43.29 15.06 33.14
C PRO A 509 43.42 15.23 34.66
N GLN A 510 44.18 16.24 35.09
CA GLN A 510 44.37 16.53 36.51
C GLN A 510 43.11 17.24 37.05
N GLY A 511 42.27 16.50 37.77
CA GLY A 511 41.12 17.05 38.48
C GLY A 511 39.77 16.93 37.77
N GLU A 512 39.73 16.51 36.50
CA GLU A 512 38.47 16.17 35.83
C GLU A 512 38.07 14.71 36.10
N SER A 513 36.76 14.45 36.05
CA SER A 513 36.28 13.07 36.16
C SER A 513 36.76 12.26 34.97
N ILE A 514 37.54 11.21 35.25
CA ILE A 514 37.97 10.24 34.25
C ILE A 514 36.72 9.66 33.55
N PRO A 515 36.69 9.65 32.20
CA PRO A 515 35.54 9.15 31.47
C PRO A 515 35.38 7.64 31.68
N VAL A 516 34.14 7.20 31.73
CA VAL A 516 33.75 5.79 31.85
C VAL A 516 33.89 5.14 30.48
N THR A 517 34.70 4.09 30.38
CA THR A 517 34.88 3.34 29.13
C THR A 517 33.81 2.28 28.98
N VAL A 518 33.52 1.90 27.74
CA VAL A 518 32.49 0.89 27.45
C VAL A 518 33.12 -0.28 26.73
N GLU A 519 32.92 -1.47 27.30
CA GLU A 519 33.21 -2.75 26.68
C GLU A 519 31.91 -3.42 26.25
N VAL A 520 31.97 -4.18 25.17
CA VAL A 520 30.88 -5.05 24.74
C VAL A 520 31.35 -6.49 24.72
N VAL A 521 30.52 -7.41 25.20
CA VAL A 521 30.71 -8.86 25.03
C VAL A 521 29.78 -9.34 23.93
N LEU A 522 30.36 -9.95 22.90
CA LEU A 522 29.68 -10.37 21.67
C LEU A 522 29.86 -11.87 21.46
N ARG A 523 28.82 -12.58 21.03
CA ARG A 523 28.96 -13.98 20.60
C ARG A 523 29.33 -14.01 19.11
N VAL A 524 30.56 -14.43 18.82
CA VAL A 524 31.06 -14.62 17.45
C VAL A 524 31.18 -16.12 17.19
N GLY A 525 30.11 -16.72 16.67
CA GLY A 525 30.03 -18.18 16.49
C GLY A 525 29.89 -18.92 17.82
N LYS A 526 30.82 -19.84 18.13
CA LYS A 526 30.82 -20.59 19.40
C LYS A 526 31.60 -19.90 20.53
N THR A 527 32.25 -18.77 20.23
CA THR A 527 33.12 -18.05 21.19
C THR A 527 32.51 -16.70 21.55
N SER A 528 32.67 -16.28 22.80
CA SER A 528 32.43 -14.89 23.22
C SER A 528 33.72 -14.07 23.06
N VAL A 529 33.56 -12.81 22.67
CA VAL A 529 34.67 -11.88 22.50
C VAL A 529 34.31 -10.56 23.17
N THR A 530 35.21 -10.04 23.99
CA THR A 530 35.08 -8.71 24.60
C THR A 530 35.85 -7.68 23.77
N ARG A 531 35.21 -6.55 23.46
CA ARG A 531 35.80 -5.45 22.67
C ARG A 531 35.49 -4.11 23.32
N PHE A 532 36.46 -3.20 23.32
CA PHE A 532 36.21 -1.80 23.65
C PHE A 532 35.45 -1.13 22.52
N LEU A 533 34.46 -0.31 22.88
CA LEU A 533 33.75 0.53 21.92
C LEU A 533 34.48 1.86 21.75
N PRO A 534 34.41 2.49 20.56
CA PRO A 534 35.08 3.75 20.26
C PRO A 534 34.34 4.97 20.85
N PHE A 535 33.76 4.83 22.04
CA PHE A 535 33.17 5.94 22.79
C PHE A 535 33.28 5.71 24.29
N SER A 536 33.20 6.81 25.03
CA SER A 536 33.21 6.84 26.49
C SER A 536 32.18 7.84 26.99
N HIS A 537 31.71 7.69 28.22
CA HIS A 537 30.75 8.60 28.83
C HIS A 537 31.43 9.45 29.92
N PRO A 538 31.26 10.78 29.93
CA PRO A 538 31.52 11.58 31.12
C PRO A 538 30.75 11.00 32.32
N ARG A 539 31.41 10.88 33.47
CA ARG A 539 30.77 10.32 34.67
C ARG A 539 29.53 11.10 35.10
N ASP A 540 29.50 12.40 34.82
CA ASP A 540 28.40 13.29 35.20
C ASP A 540 27.11 13.02 34.44
N ILE A 541 27.15 12.35 33.27
CA ILE A 541 25.94 11.96 32.53
C ILE A 541 25.08 10.98 33.34
N PHE A 542 25.69 10.22 34.26
CA PHE A 542 24.96 9.26 35.07
C PHE A 542 24.32 9.87 36.30
N LYS A 543 24.67 11.11 36.69
CA LYS A 543 24.15 11.78 37.90
C LYS A 543 22.76 12.33 37.66
N HIS A 544 21.71 11.59 38.00
CA HIS A 544 20.32 12.02 37.84
C HIS A 544 19.47 11.89 39.11
#